data_AF-A0A7C5X7A4-F1
#
_entry.id   AF-A0A7C5X7A4-F1
#
_cell.length_a   1.000
_cell.length_b   1.000
_cell.length_c   1.000
_cell.angle_alpha   90.00
_cell.angle_beta   90.00
_cell.angle_gamma   90.00
#
_symmetry.space_group_name_H-M   'P 1'
#
loop_
_entity.id
_entity.type
_entity.pdbx_description
1 polymer ?
#
loop_
_entity_poly.entity_id
_entity_poly.type
_entity_poly.pdbx_seq_one_letter_code
_entity_poly.pdbx_strand_id
1 'polypeptide(L)'
;MVTYVDSEYTTVPTVGKPIAVVNSSAKVYTSLGEGYVEVLYLGGPGNISVSYLTELADLSDGLYVAEFYNPYEELVAYLKLDAVIVEVVNLSHMARRGDYYELRFPKGYVKLVYTYLGAAGGGQPGVPWGYLYVTIATALAGSGALALYYVRRRRGGRLLEGLDERDRAIIQALEAGPKTPQELLRELDMSKATFYRRVKRLVSLGYIEQVKKDGKVYYRLRSKKRA
;
A
#
# COMPACT_ATOMS: atom_id res chain seq x y z
N MET A 1 10.30 -11.81 30.33
CA MET A 1 8.92 -11.82 30.85
C MET A 1 9.02 -11.99 32.36
N VAL A 2 8.40 -11.14 33.19
CA VAL A 2 8.41 -11.31 34.67
C VAL A 2 7.06 -11.87 35.10
N THR A 3 7.04 -13.06 35.70
CA THR A 3 5.82 -13.71 36.20
C THR A 3 5.92 -13.91 37.71
N TYR A 4 4.86 -13.53 38.42
CA TYR A 4 4.69 -13.79 39.84
C TYR A 4 4.05 -15.17 40.00
N VAL A 5 4.65 -16.03 40.80
CA VAL A 5 4.22 -17.44 40.91
C VAL A 5 3.96 -17.76 42.37
N ASP A 6 2.76 -18.29 42.63
CA ASP A 6 2.22 -18.61 43.96
C ASP A 6 2.31 -20.11 44.28
N SER A 7 2.84 -20.92 43.35
CA SER A 7 2.99 -22.38 43.43
C SER A 7 4.42 -22.83 43.10
N GLU A 8 4.87 -23.94 43.67
CA GLU A 8 6.20 -24.52 43.39
C GLU A 8 6.37 -24.92 41.90
N TYR A 9 5.28 -24.90 41.12
CA TYR A 9 5.20 -25.27 39.73
C TYR A 9 4.29 -24.30 38.96
N THR A 10 4.73 -23.82 37.80
CA THR A 10 3.88 -23.08 36.85
C THR A 10 4.25 -23.41 35.40
N THR A 11 3.33 -23.15 34.50
CA THR A 11 3.56 -23.24 33.06
C THR A 11 3.48 -21.85 32.45
N VAL A 12 4.53 -21.45 31.76
CA VAL A 12 4.55 -20.25 30.94
C VAL A 12 4.17 -20.67 29.53
N PRO A 13 3.01 -20.25 28.98
CA PRO A 13 2.74 -20.50 27.56
C PRO A 13 3.88 -19.95 26.71
N THR A 14 4.08 -20.47 25.51
CA THR A 14 5.07 -19.94 24.57
C THR A 14 4.42 -19.60 23.26
N VAL A 15 5.01 -18.65 22.55
CA VAL A 15 4.68 -18.45 21.14
C VAL A 15 5.56 -19.37 20.30
N GLY A 16 4.96 -20.29 19.54
CA GLY A 16 5.69 -21.30 18.78
C GLY A 16 6.29 -22.42 19.65
N LYS A 17 7.05 -23.32 19.03
CA LYS A 17 7.67 -24.46 19.70
C LYS A 17 8.96 -24.01 20.39
N PRO A 18 9.04 -24.04 21.73
CA PRO A 18 10.24 -23.60 22.42
C PRO A 18 11.35 -24.64 22.22
N ILE A 19 12.51 -24.18 21.76
CA ILE A 19 13.67 -25.03 21.42
C ILE A 19 14.78 -24.97 22.48
N ALA A 20 14.85 -23.89 23.25
CA ALA A 20 15.82 -23.72 24.32
C ALA A 20 15.35 -22.68 25.33
N VAL A 21 15.73 -22.85 26.60
CA VAL A 21 15.66 -21.78 27.61
C VAL A 21 17.04 -21.15 27.73
N VAL A 22 17.13 -19.84 27.53
CA VAL A 22 18.38 -19.07 27.46
C VAL A 22 18.77 -18.52 28.83
N ASN A 23 17.77 -18.19 29.65
CA ASN A 23 18.00 -17.65 30.99
C ASN A 23 16.86 -18.06 31.92
N SER A 24 17.23 -18.74 33.00
CA SER A 24 16.37 -19.03 34.14
C SER A 24 17.07 -18.45 35.38
N SER A 25 16.33 -17.74 36.25
CA SER A 25 16.87 -17.31 37.54
C SER A 25 17.50 -18.51 38.26
N ALA A 26 18.59 -18.33 39.02
CA ALA A 26 19.35 -19.44 39.64
C ALA A 26 18.56 -20.36 40.61
N LYS A 27 17.26 -20.12 40.81
CA LYS A 27 16.35 -20.86 41.70
C LYS A 27 15.19 -21.53 40.96
N VAL A 28 15.30 -21.74 39.65
CA VAL A 28 14.28 -22.44 38.86
C VAL A 28 14.88 -23.51 37.97
N TYR A 29 14.22 -24.66 37.97
CA TYR A 29 14.36 -25.67 36.93
C TYR A 29 13.34 -25.39 35.84
N THR A 30 13.78 -25.44 34.58
CA THR A 30 12.91 -25.20 33.43
C THR A 30 12.93 -26.40 32.49
N SER A 31 11.74 -26.81 32.05
CA SER A 31 11.55 -27.89 31.07
C SER A 31 10.80 -27.34 29.85
N LEU A 32 11.00 -27.97 28.69
CA LEU A 32 10.37 -27.58 27.43
C LEU A 32 9.16 -28.49 27.16
N GLY A 33 7.97 -27.91 27.13
CA GLY A 33 6.74 -28.55 26.68
C GLY A 33 6.38 -28.12 25.25
N GLU A 34 5.40 -28.79 24.66
CA GLU A 34 4.83 -28.35 23.38
C GLU A 34 3.97 -27.09 23.59
N GLY A 35 4.52 -25.93 23.22
CA GLY A 35 3.82 -24.65 23.32
C GLY A 35 3.83 -24.02 24.73
N TYR A 36 4.66 -24.53 25.64
CA TYR A 36 4.89 -23.94 26.96
C TYR A 36 6.29 -24.26 27.50
N VAL A 37 6.78 -23.43 28.43
CA VAL A 37 7.92 -23.74 29.28
C VAL A 37 7.39 -24.06 30.68
N GLU A 38 7.74 -25.23 31.17
CA GLU A 38 7.48 -25.59 32.57
C GLU A 38 8.53 -24.91 33.46
N VAL A 39 8.08 -24.35 34.57
CA VAL A 39 8.93 -23.66 35.53
C VAL A 39 8.65 -24.25 36.91
N LEU A 40 9.64 -24.99 37.43
CA LEU A 40 9.64 -25.54 38.78
C LEU A 40 10.54 -24.68 39.67
N TYR A 41 9.95 -24.12 40.73
CA TYR A 41 10.63 -23.28 41.70
C TYR A 41 11.36 -24.16 42.72
N LEU A 42 12.66 -23.93 42.88
CA LEU A 42 13.49 -24.64 43.85
C LEU A 42 13.70 -23.81 45.15
N GLY A 43 12.84 -22.81 45.40
CA GLY A 43 12.93 -21.91 46.56
C GLY A 43 11.64 -21.10 46.81
N GLY A 44 11.69 -20.16 47.76
CA GLY A 44 10.53 -19.34 48.14
C GLY A 44 10.01 -18.38 47.04
N PRO A 45 8.78 -17.87 47.19
CA PRO A 45 8.09 -17.09 46.15
C PRO A 45 8.86 -15.82 45.77
N GLY A 46 8.87 -15.50 44.47
CA GLY A 46 9.56 -14.33 43.95
C GLY A 46 9.36 -14.13 42.44
N ASN A 47 9.80 -12.97 41.95
CA ASN A 47 9.74 -12.61 40.54
C ASN A 47 10.75 -13.43 39.72
N ILE A 48 10.30 -14.07 38.65
CA ILE A 48 11.19 -14.80 37.75
C ILE A 48 11.09 -14.26 36.34
N SER A 49 12.26 -14.11 35.72
CA SER A 49 12.37 -13.85 34.29
C SER A 49 12.80 -15.11 33.55
N VAL A 50 11.93 -15.61 32.67
CA VAL A 50 12.26 -16.69 31.74
C VAL A 50 12.43 -16.11 30.35
N SER A 51 13.53 -16.46 29.71
CA SER A 51 13.81 -16.16 28.30
C SER A 51 14.01 -17.47 27.55
N TYR A 52 13.28 -17.67 26.46
CA TYR A 52 13.35 -18.87 25.65
C TYR A 52 13.52 -18.51 24.16
N LEU A 53 14.12 -19.44 23.42
CA LEU A 53 14.14 -19.45 21.96
C LEU A 53 13.02 -20.34 21.47
N THR A 54 12.40 -19.94 20.37
CA THR A 54 11.26 -20.64 19.79
C THR A 54 11.40 -20.69 18.28
N GLU A 55 10.97 -21.80 17.71
CA GLU A 55 10.74 -21.91 16.28
C GLU A 55 9.35 -21.30 15.98
N LEU A 56 9.39 -20.08 15.43
CA LEU A 56 8.22 -19.23 15.20
C LEU A 56 7.74 -19.27 13.76
N ALA A 57 8.65 -19.53 12.82
CA ALA A 57 8.39 -19.33 11.41
C ALA A 57 8.72 -20.59 10.61
N ASP A 58 7.73 -21.08 9.87
CA ASP A 58 7.92 -22.18 8.93
C ASP A 58 8.44 -21.63 7.60
N LEU A 59 9.43 -22.31 7.01
CA LEU A 59 9.92 -21.98 5.68
C LEU A 59 9.00 -22.62 4.62
N SER A 60 8.27 -21.80 3.89
CA SER A 60 7.41 -22.21 2.79
C SER A 60 7.70 -21.34 1.56
N ASP A 61 8.01 -21.95 0.42
CA ASP A 61 8.31 -21.25 -0.84
C ASP A 61 9.35 -20.11 -0.72
N GLY A 62 10.39 -20.30 0.09
CA GLY A 62 11.45 -19.29 0.30
C GLY A 62 11.07 -18.12 1.23
N LEU A 63 9.89 -18.20 1.85
CA LEU A 63 9.40 -17.24 2.83
C LEU A 63 9.28 -17.90 4.20
N TYR A 64 9.75 -17.20 5.23
CA TYR A 64 9.51 -17.55 6.62
C TYR A 64 8.16 -16.97 7.02
N VAL A 65 7.24 -17.83 7.46
CA VAL A 65 5.88 -17.44 7.86
C VAL A 65 5.67 -17.76 9.34
N ALA A 66 5.47 -16.74 10.15
CA ALA A 66 5.05 -16.87 11.55
C ALA A 66 3.62 -16.35 11.71
N GLU A 67 2.70 -17.23 12.09
CA GLU A 67 1.29 -16.90 12.27
C GLU A 67 0.78 -17.50 13.59
N PHE A 68 0.35 -16.64 14.52
CA PHE A 68 -0.04 -17.07 15.86
C PHE A 68 -0.88 -16.01 16.58
N TYR A 69 -1.53 -16.41 17.68
CA TYR A 69 -2.14 -15.48 18.62
C TYR A 69 -1.15 -15.14 19.74
N ASN A 70 -0.79 -13.87 19.88
CA ASN A 70 0.01 -13.36 20.98
C ASN A 70 -0.86 -13.21 22.24
N PRO A 71 -0.67 -14.03 23.30
CA PRO A 71 -1.45 -13.91 24.52
C PRO A 71 -0.93 -12.82 25.46
N TYR A 72 0.25 -12.25 25.21
CA TYR A 72 0.91 -11.28 26.10
C TYR A 72 0.61 -9.84 25.70
N GLU A 73 0.69 -8.92 26.68
CA GLU A 73 0.55 -7.48 26.46
C GLU A 73 1.54 -6.94 25.42
N GLU A 74 2.77 -7.44 25.44
CA GLU A 74 3.81 -7.08 24.47
C GLU A 74 4.72 -8.29 24.19
N LEU A 75 4.88 -8.60 22.91
CA LEU A 75 5.84 -9.56 22.38
C LEU A 75 6.91 -8.82 21.58
N VAL A 76 8.18 -9.13 21.81
CA VAL A 76 9.30 -8.54 21.07
C VAL A 76 9.98 -9.62 20.23
N ALA A 77 10.01 -9.41 18.91
CA ALA A 77 10.74 -10.26 17.98
C ALA A 77 11.97 -9.51 17.43
N TYR A 78 13.05 -10.26 17.22
CA TYR A 78 14.29 -9.73 16.64
C TYR A 78 14.53 -10.37 15.28
N LEU A 79 14.56 -9.56 14.23
CA LEU A 79 14.95 -9.99 12.88
C LEU A 79 16.29 -9.38 12.52
N LYS A 80 17.17 -10.12 11.83
CA LYS A 80 18.42 -9.52 11.30
C LYS A 80 18.12 -8.43 10.28
N LEU A 81 19.03 -7.46 10.13
CA LEU A 81 18.86 -6.33 9.20
C LEU A 81 18.78 -6.71 7.71
N ASP A 82 19.29 -7.88 7.33
CA ASP A 82 19.17 -8.43 5.98
C ASP A 82 17.81 -9.12 5.72
N ALA A 83 16.92 -9.12 6.71
CA ALA A 83 15.54 -9.56 6.56
C ALA A 83 14.73 -8.54 5.74
N VAL A 84 14.08 -9.03 4.68
CA VAL A 84 13.02 -8.35 3.95
C VAL A 84 11.69 -8.78 4.52
N ILE A 85 11.03 -7.88 5.24
CA ILE A 85 9.66 -8.10 5.73
C ILE A 85 8.71 -7.97 4.54
N VAL A 86 8.00 -9.04 4.22
CA VAL A 86 7.03 -9.13 3.11
C VAL A 86 5.63 -8.74 3.60
N GLU A 87 5.24 -9.23 4.78
CA GLU A 87 3.95 -8.95 5.38
C GLU A 87 4.11 -8.88 6.90
N VAL A 88 3.43 -7.93 7.53
CA VAL A 88 3.37 -7.84 9.00
C VAL A 88 1.99 -7.36 9.44
N VAL A 89 1.40 -8.07 10.39
CA VAL A 89 0.09 -7.79 10.98
C VAL A 89 0.27 -7.60 12.48
N ASN A 90 -0.45 -6.61 13.02
CA ASN A 90 -0.47 -6.27 14.44
C ASN A 90 0.90 -5.80 14.98
N LEU A 91 1.64 -5.03 14.18
CA LEU A 91 2.90 -4.40 14.61
C LEU A 91 2.60 -3.08 15.31
N SER A 92 3.04 -2.92 16.57
CA SER A 92 2.89 -1.66 17.30
C SER A 92 4.11 -0.74 17.14
N HIS A 93 5.31 -1.32 17.08
CA HIS A 93 6.54 -0.54 16.99
C HIS A 93 7.67 -1.32 16.30
N MET A 94 8.49 -0.60 15.55
CA MET A 94 9.69 -1.13 14.90
C MET A 94 10.84 -0.15 15.10
N ALA A 95 11.95 -0.66 15.62
CA ALA A 95 13.18 0.11 15.74
C ALA A 95 14.39 -0.72 15.31
N ARG A 96 15.44 -0.05 14.87
CA ARG A 96 16.74 -0.68 14.65
C ARG A 96 17.50 -0.73 15.98
N ARG A 97 18.01 -1.91 16.33
CA ARG A 97 18.84 -2.13 17.52
C ARG A 97 20.07 -2.97 17.14
N GLY A 98 21.18 -2.29 16.91
CA GLY A 98 22.41 -2.92 16.41
C GLY A 98 22.19 -3.52 15.02
N ASP A 99 22.41 -4.84 14.91
CA ASP A 99 22.28 -5.63 13.68
C ASP A 99 20.90 -6.29 13.51
N TYR A 100 19.91 -5.84 14.29
CA TYR A 100 18.56 -6.38 14.27
C TYR A 100 17.49 -5.27 14.16
N TYR A 101 16.37 -5.62 13.54
CA TYR A 101 15.09 -4.97 13.74
C TYR A 101 14.43 -5.53 15.01
N GLU A 102 14.14 -4.65 15.96
CA GLU A 102 13.28 -4.92 17.10
C GLU A 102 11.84 -4.63 16.70
N LEU A 103 11.03 -5.68 16.60
CA LEU A 103 9.60 -5.62 16.28
C LEU A 103 8.78 -5.88 17.54
N ARG A 104 7.81 -5.02 17.82
CA ARG A 104 6.92 -5.14 18.98
C ARG A 104 5.51 -5.42 18.52
N PHE A 105 4.88 -6.40 19.12
CA PHE A 105 3.53 -6.84 18.83
C PHE A 105 2.70 -6.78 20.12
N PRO A 106 1.56 -6.06 20.13
CA PRO A 106 0.66 -6.10 21.26
C PRO A 106 -0.13 -7.41 21.28
N LYS A 107 -0.90 -7.63 22.34
CA LYS A 107 -1.81 -8.78 22.45
C LYS A 107 -2.73 -8.89 21.23
N GLY A 108 -2.91 -10.11 20.71
CA GLY A 108 -3.79 -10.37 19.57
C GLY A 108 -3.17 -11.21 18.48
N TYR A 109 -3.86 -11.35 17.35
CA TYR A 109 -3.37 -12.11 16.20
C TYR A 109 -2.16 -11.41 15.56
N VAL A 110 -1.09 -12.17 15.35
CA VAL A 110 0.17 -11.72 14.74
C VAL A 110 0.44 -12.57 13.52
N LYS A 111 0.82 -11.90 12.43
CA LYS A 111 1.35 -12.54 11.23
C LYS A 111 2.61 -11.80 10.81
N LEU A 112 3.69 -12.53 10.60
CA LEU A 112 4.97 -11.99 10.18
C LEU A 112 5.54 -12.89 9.08
N VAL A 113 5.67 -12.32 7.88
CA VAL A 113 6.24 -12.99 6.71
C VAL A 113 7.50 -12.26 6.31
N TYR A 114 8.62 -12.96 6.21
CA TYR A 114 9.91 -12.36 5.85
C TYR A 114 10.81 -13.33 5.07
N THR A 115 11.85 -12.79 4.44
CA THR A 115 12.91 -13.56 3.76
C THR A 115 14.25 -12.88 3.96
N TYR A 116 15.37 -13.54 3.67
CA TYR A 116 16.71 -12.96 3.82
C TYR A 116 17.38 -12.70 2.47
N LEU A 117 17.88 -11.47 2.27
CA LEU A 117 18.72 -11.06 1.12
C LEU A 117 20.12 -11.69 1.26
N GLY A 118 20.22 -13.01 1.10
CA GLY A 118 21.50 -13.71 1.26
C GLY A 118 21.38 -15.22 1.47
N ALA A 119 20.20 -15.73 1.81
CA ALA A 119 19.93 -17.17 1.93
C ALA A 119 19.81 -17.87 0.56
N ALA A 120 20.36 -17.30 -0.51
CA ALA A 120 20.56 -17.95 -1.80
C ALA A 120 21.90 -18.70 -1.81
N GLY A 121 22.06 -19.61 -0.85
CA GLY A 121 23.16 -20.56 -0.78
C GLY A 121 22.61 -21.98 -0.86
N GLY A 122 22.51 -22.51 -2.07
CA GLY A 122 22.20 -23.92 -2.34
C GLY A 122 20.70 -24.24 -2.49
N GLY A 123 20.20 -24.16 -3.72
CA GLY A 123 18.81 -24.42 -4.08
C GLY A 123 18.02 -23.12 -4.22
N GLN A 124 17.64 -22.78 -5.45
CA GLN A 124 16.96 -21.52 -5.79
C GLN A 124 15.84 -21.18 -4.78
N PRO A 125 15.93 -20.07 -4.02
CA PRO A 125 14.75 -19.46 -3.43
C PRO A 125 14.04 -18.77 -4.59
N GLY A 126 13.20 -19.53 -5.29
CA GLY A 126 12.30 -18.97 -6.27
C GLY A 126 11.38 -18.00 -5.54
N VAL A 127 11.56 -16.70 -5.76
CA VAL A 127 10.49 -15.73 -5.52
C VAL A 127 9.24 -16.34 -6.16
N PRO A 128 8.18 -16.66 -5.41
CA PRO A 128 7.04 -17.37 -5.97
C PRO A 128 6.59 -16.58 -7.20
N TRP A 129 6.55 -17.22 -8.37
CA TRP A 129 6.29 -16.53 -9.63
C TRP A 129 5.06 -15.61 -9.54
N GLY A 130 4.06 -16.00 -8.74
CA GLY A 130 2.90 -15.18 -8.41
C GLY A 130 3.22 -13.78 -7.83
N TYR A 131 4.19 -13.66 -6.92
CA TYR A 131 4.58 -12.36 -6.33
C TYR A 131 5.38 -11.49 -7.30
N LEU A 132 6.19 -12.09 -8.18
CA LEU A 132 6.84 -11.37 -9.29
C LEU A 132 5.79 -10.83 -10.26
N TYR A 133 4.76 -11.61 -10.58
CA TYR A 133 3.63 -11.14 -11.40
C TYR A 133 2.82 -10.06 -10.70
N VAL A 134 2.56 -10.17 -9.39
CA VAL A 134 1.79 -9.15 -8.65
C VAL A 134 2.57 -7.85 -8.51
N THR A 135 3.88 -7.89 -8.21
CA THR A 135 4.71 -6.69 -8.10
C THR A 135 4.95 -6.02 -9.46
N ILE A 136 5.22 -6.80 -10.52
CA ILE A 136 5.31 -6.26 -11.89
C ILE A 136 3.95 -5.75 -12.36
N ALA A 137 2.85 -6.46 -12.10
CA ALA A 137 1.51 -6.02 -12.51
C ALA A 137 1.03 -4.79 -11.73
N THR A 138 1.32 -4.67 -10.43
CA THR A 138 0.98 -3.47 -9.63
C THR A 138 1.88 -2.29 -9.98
N ALA A 139 3.16 -2.51 -10.26
CA ALA A 139 4.06 -1.46 -10.76
C ALA A 139 3.64 -0.98 -12.16
N LEU A 140 3.28 -1.90 -13.08
CA LEU A 140 2.80 -1.57 -14.44
C LEU A 140 1.38 -0.99 -14.45
N ALA A 141 0.46 -1.47 -13.60
CA ALA A 141 -0.89 -0.91 -13.48
C ALA A 141 -0.86 0.46 -12.79
N GLY A 142 0.00 0.65 -11.78
CA GLY A 142 0.22 1.93 -11.12
C GLY A 142 0.84 2.95 -12.06
N SER A 143 1.90 2.59 -12.79
CA SER A 143 2.53 3.48 -13.78
C SER A 143 1.67 3.70 -15.02
N GLY A 144 0.88 2.70 -15.45
CA GLY A 144 -0.10 2.83 -16.53
C GLY A 144 -1.29 3.71 -16.14
N ALA A 145 -1.81 3.59 -14.92
CA ALA A 145 -2.89 4.43 -14.39
C ALA A 145 -2.41 5.86 -14.11
N LEU A 146 -1.20 6.05 -13.57
CA LEU A 146 -0.58 7.37 -13.44
C LEU A 146 -0.28 7.99 -14.79
N ALA A 147 0.25 7.23 -15.76
CA ALA A 147 0.47 7.71 -17.11
C ALA A 147 -0.85 8.03 -17.81
N LEU A 148 -1.90 7.21 -17.67
CA LEU A 148 -3.25 7.50 -18.18
C LEU A 148 -3.87 8.71 -17.47
N TYR A 149 -3.66 8.88 -16.18
CA TYR A 149 -4.12 10.02 -15.40
C TYR A 149 -3.37 11.30 -15.83
N TYR A 150 -2.05 11.25 -15.98
CA TYR A 150 -1.21 12.36 -16.46
C TYR A 150 -1.50 12.69 -17.93
N VAL A 151 -1.72 11.68 -18.78
CA VAL A 151 -2.10 11.86 -20.20
C VAL A 151 -3.54 12.34 -20.30
N ARG A 152 -4.48 11.91 -19.45
CA ARG A 152 -5.85 12.48 -19.40
C ARG A 152 -5.82 13.93 -18.91
N ARG A 153 -5.05 14.23 -17.86
CA ARG A 153 -4.87 15.59 -17.32
C ARG A 153 -4.16 16.51 -18.33
N ARG A 154 -3.15 16.01 -19.05
CA ARG A 154 -2.50 16.73 -20.16
C ARG A 154 -3.33 16.75 -21.45
N ARG A 155 -4.26 15.81 -21.69
CA ARG A 155 -5.19 15.89 -22.83
C ARG A 155 -6.30 16.91 -22.58
N GLY A 156 -6.70 17.12 -21.33
CA GLY A 156 -7.52 18.27 -20.94
C GLY A 156 -6.76 19.60 -21.06
N GLY A 157 -5.46 19.62 -20.72
CA GLY A 157 -4.62 20.83 -20.77
C GLY A 157 -4.07 21.22 -22.15
N ARG A 158 -3.72 20.26 -23.02
CA ARG A 158 -3.14 20.53 -24.35
C ARG A 158 -4.15 20.98 -25.39
N LEU A 159 -5.45 20.87 -25.12
CA LEU A 159 -6.50 21.46 -25.95
C LEU A 159 -6.70 22.96 -25.68
N LEU A 160 -5.96 23.56 -24.75
CA LEU A 160 -6.14 24.96 -24.35
C LEU A 160 -4.85 25.80 -24.40
N GLU A 161 -3.70 25.21 -24.77
CA GLU A 161 -2.46 25.96 -24.99
C GLU A 161 -2.61 26.83 -26.26
N GLY A 162 -2.76 28.14 -26.06
CA GLY A 162 -2.95 29.14 -27.11
C GLY A 162 -4.37 29.70 -27.25
N LEU A 163 -5.33 29.21 -26.44
CA LEU A 163 -6.69 29.77 -26.38
C LEU A 163 -6.77 30.88 -25.33
N ASP A 164 -7.27 32.02 -25.79
CA ASP A 164 -7.53 33.20 -24.97
C ASP A 164 -8.75 32.96 -24.07
N GLU A 165 -8.94 33.74 -23.02
CA GLU A 165 -10.03 33.54 -22.04
C GLU A 165 -11.41 33.55 -22.73
N ARG A 166 -11.55 34.40 -23.76
CA ARG A 166 -12.76 34.48 -24.59
C ARG A 166 -12.95 33.27 -25.52
N ASP A 167 -11.87 32.64 -25.96
CA ASP A 167 -11.93 31.40 -26.76
C ASP A 167 -12.42 30.23 -25.88
N ARG A 168 -11.96 30.17 -24.62
CA ARG A 168 -12.43 29.18 -23.63
C ARG A 168 -13.90 29.35 -23.30
N ALA A 169 -14.36 30.58 -23.14
CA ALA A 169 -15.77 30.87 -22.86
C ALA A 169 -16.70 30.35 -23.98
N ILE A 170 -16.30 30.47 -25.26
CA ILE A 170 -17.06 29.91 -26.39
C ILE A 170 -17.12 28.37 -26.31
N ILE A 171 -16.01 27.72 -25.98
CA ILE A 171 -15.96 26.25 -25.84
C ILE A 171 -16.84 25.78 -24.69
N GLN A 172 -16.74 26.41 -23.52
CA GLN A 172 -17.54 26.09 -22.34
C GLN A 172 -19.04 26.26 -22.61
N ALA A 173 -19.45 27.35 -23.28
CA ALA A 173 -20.84 27.56 -23.64
C ALA A 173 -21.41 26.45 -24.55
N LEU A 174 -20.54 25.79 -25.33
CA LEU A 174 -20.87 24.69 -26.24
C LEU A 174 -20.77 23.28 -25.60
N GLU A 175 -20.22 23.16 -24.39
CA GLU A 175 -20.21 21.89 -23.64
C GLU A 175 -21.63 21.45 -23.26
N ALA A 176 -22.53 22.41 -23.01
CA ALA A 176 -23.94 22.18 -22.71
C ALA A 176 -24.76 21.73 -23.94
N GLY A 177 -24.21 21.83 -25.15
CA GLY A 177 -24.85 21.40 -26.40
C GLY A 177 -24.69 22.38 -27.56
N PRO A 178 -25.18 22.03 -28.76
CA PRO A 178 -25.09 22.88 -29.94
C PRO A 178 -25.89 24.18 -29.76
N LYS A 179 -25.28 25.33 -30.05
CA LYS A 179 -25.91 26.66 -29.92
C LYS A 179 -25.79 27.47 -31.21
N THR A 180 -26.75 28.35 -31.43
CA THR A 180 -26.76 29.32 -32.53
C THR A 180 -25.80 30.49 -32.25
N PRO A 181 -25.37 31.22 -33.29
CA PRO A 181 -24.60 32.46 -33.11
C PRO A 181 -25.28 33.48 -32.19
N GLN A 182 -26.62 33.56 -32.23
CA GLN A 182 -27.38 34.54 -31.43
C GLN A 182 -27.41 34.16 -29.95
N GLU A 183 -27.55 32.87 -29.64
CA GLU A 183 -27.50 32.38 -28.26
C GLU A 183 -26.11 32.61 -27.65
N LEU A 184 -25.04 32.27 -28.39
CA LEU A 184 -23.68 32.50 -27.94
C LEU A 184 -23.36 33.99 -27.76
N LEU A 185 -23.84 34.87 -28.63
CA LEU A 185 -23.63 36.31 -28.48
C LEU A 185 -24.40 36.93 -27.31
N ARG A 186 -25.50 36.31 -26.87
CA ARG A 186 -26.27 36.76 -25.69
C ARG A 186 -25.64 36.29 -24.40
N GLU A 187 -25.11 35.07 -24.41
CA GLU A 187 -24.48 34.43 -23.24
C GLU A 187 -23.04 34.92 -23.01
N LEU A 188 -22.35 35.27 -24.09
CA LEU A 188 -20.99 35.75 -24.04
C LEU A 188 -20.95 37.27 -24.18
N ASP A 189 -20.40 37.94 -23.18
CA ASP A 189 -20.18 39.39 -23.20
C ASP A 189 -19.05 39.77 -24.19
N MET A 190 -19.33 39.73 -25.50
CA MET A 190 -18.38 40.07 -26.55
C MET A 190 -19.04 40.72 -27.78
N SER A 191 -18.28 41.60 -28.45
CA SER A 191 -18.78 42.25 -29.67
C SER A 191 -18.91 41.24 -30.83
N LYS A 192 -19.89 41.50 -31.72
CA LYS A 192 -20.18 40.65 -32.89
C LYS A 192 -18.94 40.37 -33.75
N ALA A 193 -18.10 41.38 -34.00
CA ALA A 193 -16.87 41.24 -34.76
C ALA A 193 -15.84 40.33 -34.05
N THR A 194 -15.70 40.47 -32.74
CA THR A 194 -14.80 39.63 -31.93
C THR A 194 -15.26 38.19 -31.95
N PHE A 195 -16.56 37.93 -31.76
CA PHE A 195 -17.15 36.59 -31.81
C PHE A 195 -16.83 35.86 -33.12
N TYR A 196 -17.13 36.47 -34.28
CA TYR A 196 -16.90 35.80 -35.57
C TYR A 196 -15.42 35.53 -35.84
N ARG A 197 -14.52 36.43 -35.43
CA ARG A 197 -13.07 36.20 -35.53
C ARG A 197 -12.63 35.00 -34.69
N ARG A 198 -13.15 34.89 -33.47
CA ARG A 198 -12.82 33.82 -32.51
C ARG A 198 -13.42 32.47 -32.94
N VAL A 199 -14.68 32.45 -33.36
CA VAL A 199 -15.34 31.27 -33.91
C VAL A 199 -14.61 30.76 -35.16
N LYS A 200 -14.23 31.64 -36.10
CA LYS A 200 -13.47 31.24 -37.29
C LYS A 200 -12.14 30.58 -36.90
N ARG A 201 -11.44 31.13 -35.91
CA ARG A 201 -10.20 30.57 -35.35
C ARG A 201 -10.44 29.21 -34.70
N LEU A 202 -11.49 29.07 -33.88
CA LEU A 202 -11.83 27.81 -33.22
C LEU A 202 -12.23 26.71 -34.20
N VAL A 203 -12.92 27.06 -35.29
CA VAL A 203 -13.23 26.15 -36.40
C VAL A 203 -11.94 25.72 -37.12
N SER A 204 -11.04 26.67 -37.44
CA SER A 204 -9.78 26.33 -38.13
C SER A 204 -8.86 25.45 -37.29
N LEU A 205 -8.86 25.64 -35.97
CA LEU A 205 -8.14 24.81 -35.01
C LEU A 205 -8.83 23.47 -34.74
N GLY A 206 -10.05 23.27 -35.25
CA GLY A 206 -10.80 22.02 -35.14
C GLY A 206 -11.43 21.78 -33.77
N TYR A 207 -11.57 22.81 -32.93
CA TYR A 207 -12.25 22.72 -31.63
C TYR A 207 -13.77 22.65 -31.78
N ILE A 208 -14.31 23.41 -32.73
CA ILE A 208 -15.75 23.49 -33.00
C ILE A 208 -16.02 23.25 -34.48
N GLU A 209 -17.23 22.82 -34.80
CA GLU A 209 -17.70 22.70 -36.17
C GLU A 209 -19.04 23.40 -36.35
N GLN A 210 -19.28 23.86 -37.59
CA GLN A 210 -20.52 24.48 -37.98
C GLN A 210 -21.43 23.43 -38.60
N VAL A 211 -22.64 23.28 -38.05
CA VAL A 211 -23.66 22.36 -38.53
C VAL A 211 -24.88 23.14 -38.95
N LYS A 212 -25.40 22.86 -40.15
CA LYS A 212 -26.69 23.37 -40.58
C LYS A 212 -27.77 22.37 -40.22
N LYS A 213 -28.74 22.82 -39.42
CA LYS A 213 -29.92 22.04 -39.05
C LYS A 213 -31.15 22.94 -39.20
N ASP A 214 -32.17 22.46 -39.90
CA ASP A 214 -33.45 23.17 -40.08
C ASP A 214 -33.29 24.61 -40.62
N GLY A 215 -32.40 24.79 -41.60
CA GLY A 215 -32.10 26.10 -42.20
C GLY A 215 -31.31 27.07 -41.31
N LYS A 216 -31.01 26.69 -40.07
CA LYS A 216 -30.24 27.49 -39.11
C LYS A 216 -28.84 26.93 -38.91
N VAL A 217 -27.92 27.84 -38.59
CA VAL A 217 -26.53 27.52 -38.32
C VAL A 217 -26.34 27.32 -36.82
N TYR A 218 -25.78 26.18 -36.44
CA TYR A 218 -25.37 25.84 -35.08
C TYR A 218 -23.87 25.60 -35.03
N TYR A 219 -23.26 25.96 -33.91
CA TYR A 219 -21.91 25.54 -33.57
C TYR A 219 -22.00 24.42 -32.54
N ARG A 220 -21.12 23.42 -32.67
CA ARG A 220 -20.97 22.36 -31.67
C ARG A 220 -19.50 22.00 -31.50
N LEU A 221 -19.15 21.41 -30.36
CA LEU A 221 -17.82 20.85 -30.15
C LEU A 221 -17.57 19.70 -31.13
N ARG A 222 -16.38 19.65 -31.72
CA ARG A 222 -16.00 18.58 -32.63
C ARG A 222 -15.61 17.35 -31.83
N SER A 223 -16.41 16.28 -31.89
CA SER A 223 -16.04 15.01 -31.26
C SER A 223 -14.95 14.32 -32.09
N LYS A 224 -13.83 13.95 -31.45
CA LYS A 224 -12.78 13.17 -32.12
C LYS A 224 -13.35 11.78 -32.43
N LYS A 225 -13.64 11.50 -33.70
CA LYS A 225 -13.83 10.13 -34.19
C LYS A 225 -12.55 9.36 -33.82
N ARG A 226 -12.66 8.38 -32.92
CA ARG A 226 -11.62 7.37 -32.71
C ARG A 226 -11.54 6.58 -34.02
N ALA A 227 -10.51 6.82 -34.82
CA ALA A 227 -10.00 5.85 -35.77
C ALA A 227 -9.21 4.79 -34.98
#